data_AF-A0A1H8IUS2-F1
#
_entry.id   AF-A0A1H8IUS2-F1
#
_cell.length_a   1.000
_cell.length_b   1.000
_cell.length_c   1.000
_cell.angle_alpha   90.00
_cell.angle_beta   90.00
_cell.angle_gamma   90.00
#
_symmetry.space_group_name_H-M   'P 1'
#
loop_
_entity.id
_entity.type
_entity.pdbx_description
1 polymer ?
#
loop_
_entity_poly.entity_id
_entity_poly.type
_entity_poly.pdbx_seq_one_letter_code
_entity_poly.pdbx_strand_id
1 'polypeptide(L)'
;EHYLLSYKSGSGDADLSKFHQDGSYSGIWQQNWTTGWTTLVPFKAYGEYYLLSYKNGSGEASLDKFGKDGSYSNVWQQNWATGWTTLAPFELFGKCYLLSYQAETGTAELGRFDFAAEAASGRPVPSMTAKGIYETLK
;
A
#
# COMPACT_ATOMS: atom_id res chain seq x y z
N GLU A 1 9.26 17.36 4.39
CA GLU A 1 9.58 16.43 5.48
C GLU A 1 9.60 15.03 4.91
N HIS A 2 10.57 14.20 5.30
CA HIS A 2 10.70 12.85 4.80
C HIS A 2 10.45 11.85 5.93
N TYR A 3 9.81 10.74 5.61
CA TYR A 3 9.53 9.67 6.55
C TYR A 3 10.10 8.38 5.98
N LEU A 4 10.65 7.54 6.86
CA LEU A 4 11.07 6.19 6.54
C LEU A 4 10.21 5.22 7.34
N LEU A 5 9.51 4.36 6.61
CA LEU A 5 8.89 3.17 7.17
C LEU A 5 9.83 2.00 6.96
N SER A 6 10.22 1.34 8.04
CA SER A 6 11.03 0.13 8.00
C SER A 6 10.20 -1.05 8.48
N TYR A 7 10.43 -2.23 7.89
CA TYR A 7 9.76 -3.45 8.30
C TYR A 7 10.65 -4.67 8.11
N LYS A 8 10.63 -5.57 9.10
CA LYS A 8 11.39 -6.82 9.07
C LYS A 8 10.43 -8.01 8.96
N SER A 9 10.37 -8.61 7.78
CA SER A 9 9.39 -9.66 7.45
C SER A 9 9.45 -10.90 8.34
N GLY A 10 10.63 -11.27 8.83
CA GLY A 10 10.82 -12.45 9.68
C GLY A 10 10.34 -12.29 11.13
N SER A 11 10.35 -11.08 11.67
CA SER A 11 9.99 -10.80 13.07
C SER A 11 8.74 -9.94 13.23
N GLY A 12 8.35 -9.20 12.20
CA GLY A 12 7.23 -8.28 12.27
C GLY A 12 7.59 -6.91 12.83
N ASP A 13 8.86 -6.67 13.17
CA ASP A 13 9.34 -5.37 13.67
C ASP A 13 9.05 -4.30 12.61
N ALA A 14 8.29 -3.27 12.98
CA ALA A 14 7.98 -2.14 12.13
C ALA A 14 8.31 -0.84 12.87
N ASP A 15 8.90 0.13 12.16
CA ASP A 15 9.13 1.47 12.71
C ASP A 15 8.87 2.55 11.68
N LEU A 16 8.43 3.71 12.18
CA LEU A 16 8.34 4.93 11.41
C LEU A 16 9.27 5.96 12.01
N SER A 17 10.14 6.51 11.17
CA SER A 17 11.12 7.53 11.54
C SER A 17 10.94 8.77 10.67
N LYS A 18 11.11 9.96 11.26
CA LYS A 18 11.19 11.23 10.54
C LYS A 18 12.63 11.50 10.16
N PHE A 19 12.90 11.77 8.89
CA PHE A 19 14.19 12.19 8.36
C PHE A 19 14.25 13.71 8.26
N HIS A 20 15.28 14.27 8.88
CA HIS A 20 15.55 15.70 8.91
C HIS A 20 16.48 16.10 7.76
N GLN A 21 16.49 17.38 7.39
CA GLN A 21 17.30 17.88 6.28
C GLN A 21 18.80 17.77 6.53
N ASP A 22 19.21 17.72 7.80
CA ASP A 22 20.60 17.54 8.22
C ASP A 22 21.08 16.07 8.16
N GLY A 23 20.21 15.15 7.72
CA GLY A 23 20.52 13.71 7.62
C GLY A 23 20.32 12.93 8.91
N SER A 24 19.95 13.59 10.01
CA SER A 24 19.53 12.90 11.23
C SER A 24 18.12 12.32 11.08
N TYR A 25 17.77 11.36 11.95
CA TYR A 25 16.42 10.85 12.04
C TYR A 25 15.95 10.74 13.48
N SER A 26 14.64 10.86 13.69
CA SER A 26 13.98 10.68 14.98
C SER A 26 12.84 9.68 14.85
N GLY A 27 12.77 8.71 15.74
CA GLY A 27 11.67 7.75 15.78
C GLY A 27 10.33 8.42 16.11
N ILE A 28 9.28 8.03 15.39
CA ILE A 28 7.90 8.41 15.67
C ILE A 28 7.23 7.30 16.47
N TRP A 29 7.34 6.06 15.99
CA TRP A 29 6.86 4.88 16.69
C TRP A 29 7.62 3.63 16.29
N GLN A 30 7.50 2.61 17.14
CA GLN A 30 7.90 1.23 16.90
C GLN A 30 6.73 0.32 17.25
N GLN A 31 6.45 -0.67 16.41
CA GLN A 31 5.31 -1.57 16.52
C GLN A 31 5.70 -2.99 16.12
N ASN A 32 4.85 -3.95 16.49
CA ASN A 32 4.93 -5.32 16.01
C ASN A 32 3.75 -5.59 15.09
N TRP A 33 4.03 -5.69 13.79
CA TRP A 33 3.05 -6.10 12.79
C TRP A 33 3.06 -7.61 12.62
N THR A 34 2.05 -8.13 11.92
CA THR A 34 2.09 -9.53 11.50
C THR A 34 3.28 -9.77 10.56
N THR A 35 3.82 -10.99 10.56
CA THR A 35 4.96 -11.37 9.71
C THR A 35 4.52 -11.60 8.26
N GLY A 36 5.50 -11.66 7.36
CA GLY A 36 5.29 -12.09 5.98
C GLY A 36 4.82 -11.02 5.00
N TRP A 37 4.80 -9.73 5.37
CA TRP A 37 4.65 -8.66 4.37
C TRP A 37 5.89 -8.65 3.46
N THR A 38 5.66 -8.76 2.16
CA THR A 38 6.73 -8.81 1.15
C THR A 38 6.80 -7.52 0.35
N THR A 39 5.75 -6.72 0.39
CA THR A 39 5.62 -5.49 -0.39
C THR A 39 4.97 -4.43 0.48
N LEU A 40 5.61 -3.27 0.58
CA LEU A 40 5.12 -2.08 1.29
C LEU A 40 5.33 -0.88 0.37
N VAL A 41 4.24 -0.30 -0.13
CA VAL A 41 4.29 0.76 -1.13
C VAL A 41 3.55 1.98 -0.60
N PRO A 42 4.27 2.99 -0.09
CA PRO A 42 3.65 4.26 0.27
C PRO A 42 3.27 5.01 -1.01
N PHE A 43 2.09 5.61 -1.03
CA PHE A 43 1.64 6.44 -2.13
C PHE A 43 0.71 7.55 -1.65
N LYS A 44 0.55 8.57 -2.50
CA LYS A 44 -0.40 9.65 -2.28
C LYS A 44 -1.58 9.47 -3.22
N ALA A 45 -2.79 9.60 -2.68
CA ALA A 45 -4.00 9.64 -3.48
C ALA A 45 -4.98 10.67 -2.92
N TYR A 46 -5.58 11.50 -3.77
CA TYR A 46 -6.59 12.50 -3.36
C TYR A 46 -6.15 13.43 -2.21
N GLY A 47 -4.86 13.76 -2.15
CA GLY A 47 -4.30 14.63 -1.10
C GLY A 47 -3.92 13.93 0.21
N GLU A 48 -4.21 12.64 0.33
CA GLU A 48 -4.01 11.82 1.52
C GLU A 48 -2.86 10.81 1.31
N TYR A 49 -2.26 10.33 2.40
CA TYR A 49 -1.16 9.37 2.38
C TYR A 49 -1.65 7.97 2.71
N TYR A 50 -1.20 7.00 1.93
CA TYR A 50 -1.58 5.60 2.09
C TYR A 50 -0.36 4.68 2.02
N LEU A 51 -0.50 3.50 2.61
CA LEU A 51 0.44 2.40 2.47
C LEU A 51 -0.32 1.17 1.95
N LEU A 52 0.06 0.72 0.75
CA LEU A 52 -0.37 -0.59 0.25
C LEU A 52 0.62 -1.65 0.72
N SER A 53 0.13 -2.60 1.50
CA SER A 53 0.90 -3.72 2.04
C SER A 53 0.40 -5.03 1.45
N TYR A 54 1.30 -5.93 1.07
CA TYR A 54 0.93 -7.24 0.52
C TYR A 54 1.84 -8.37 1.00
N LYS A 55 1.23 -9.53 1.30
CA LYS A 55 1.92 -10.77 1.67
C LYS A 55 1.89 -11.76 0.51
N ASN A 56 3.03 -11.97 -0.14
CA ASN A 56 3.08 -12.91 -1.27
C ASN A 56 2.75 -14.36 -0.88
N GLY A 57 3.01 -14.74 0.37
CA GLY A 57 2.74 -16.10 0.85
C GLY A 57 1.27 -16.42 1.13
N SER A 58 0.46 -15.42 1.50
CA SER A 58 -0.96 -15.63 1.86
C SER A 58 -1.94 -14.91 0.92
N GLY A 59 -1.47 -13.97 0.11
CA GLY A 59 -2.31 -13.11 -0.72
C GLY A 59 -2.92 -11.94 0.04
N GLU A 60 -2.68 -11.80 1.35
CA GLU A 60 -3.25 -10.73 2.16
C GLU A 60 -2.77 -9.36 1.66
N ALA A 61 -3.72 -8.48 1.35
CA ALA A 61 -3.50 -7.10 0.92
C ALA A 61 -4.19 -6.15 1.90
N SER A 62 -3.46 -5.13 2.36
CA SER A 62 -3.93 -4.11 3.31
C SER A 62 -3.69 -2.72 2.75
N LEU A 63 -4.61 -1.80 3.02
CA LEU A 63 -4.44 -0.39 2.76
C LEU A 63 -4.61 0.39 4.07
N ASP A 64 -3.55 1.06 4.48
CA ASP A 64 -3.52 1.88 5.67
C ASP A 64 -3.47 3.37 5.29
N LYS A 65 -4.33 4.19 5.90
CA LYS A 65 -4.27 5.66 5.76
C LYS A 65 -3.34 6.22 6.82
N PHE A 66 -2.41 7.09 6.41
CA PHE A 66 -1.45 7.76 7.29
C PHE A 66 -1.80 9.24 7.50
N GLY A 67 -1.73 9.67 8.76
CA GLY A 67 -1.72 11.06 9.17
C GLY A 67 -0.33 11.69 9.08
N LYS A 68 -0.27 13.02 9.02
CA LYS A 68 1.00 13.78 9.01
C LYS A 68 1.80 13.66 10.31
N ASP A 69 1.13 13.30 11.40
CA ASP A 69 1.72 13.01 12.70
C ASP A 69 2.30 11.58 12.78
N GLY A 70 2.15 10.78 11.73
CA GLY A 70 2.60 9.38 11.68
C GLY A 70 1.58 8.39 12.27
N SER A 71 0.41 8.86 12.74
CA SER A 71 -0.71 7.97 13.04
C SER A 71 -1.16 7.23 11.78
N TYR A 72 -1.71 6.02 11.93
CA TYR A 72 -2.29 5.30 10.81
C TYR A 72 -3.48 4.46 11.24
N SER A 73 -4.33 4.11 10.27
CA SER A 73 -5.45 3.21 10.45
C SER A 73 -5.67 2.37 9.20
N ASN A 74 -5.94 1.08 9.37
CA ASN A 74 -6.40 0.24 8.28
C ASN A 74 -7.76 0.76 7.77
N VAL A 75 -7.87 0.98 6.46
CA VAL A 75 -9.08 1.47 5.81
C VAL A 75 -9.66 0.47 4.81
N TRP A 76 -8.88 -0.56 4.45
CA TRP A 76 -9.30 -1.63 3.56
C TRP A 76 -8.37 -2.83 3.71
N GLN A 77 -8.92 -4.03 3.56
CA GLN A 77 -8.18 -5.28 3.56
C GLN A 77 -8.92 -6.32 2.71
N GLN A 78 -8.18 -7.09 1.91
CA GLN A 78 -8.70 -8.25 1.18
C GLN A 78 -7.63 -9.33 1.01
N ASN A 79 -8.04 -10.49 0.52
CA ASN A 79 -7.12 -11.52 0.03
C ASN A 79 -7.12 -11.51 -1.50
N TRP A 80 -5.95 -11.34 -2.08
CA TRP A 80 -5.68 -11.42 -3.52
C TRP A 80 -5.12 -12.79 -3.88
N ALA A 81 -5.00 -13.05 -5.19
CA ALA A 81 -4.14 -14.12 -5.67
C ALA A 81 -2.69 -13.90 -5.19
N THR A 82 -1.97 -15.00 -4.97
CA THR A 82 -0.55 -14.96 -4.64
C THR A 82 0.31 -14.66 -5.88
N GLY A 83 1.62 -14.46 -5.71
CA GLY A 83 2.57 -14.33 -6.81
C GLY A 83 2.84 -12.90 -7.30
N TRP A 84 2.14 -11.88 -6.78
CA TRP A 84 2.45 -10.49 -7.13
C TRP A 84 3.83 -10.09 -6.61
N THR A 85 4.69 -9.69 -7.54
CA THR A 85 6.09 -9.29 -7.28
C THR A 85 6.31 -7.79 -7.39
N THR A 86 5.38 -7.08 -8.04
CA THR A 86 5.43 -5.63 -8.16
C THR A 86 4.01 -5.09 -8.02
N LEU A 87 3.88 -4.07 -7.18
CA LEU A 87 2.65 -3.29 -6.98
C LEU A 87 3.04 -1.83 -7.13
N ALA A 88 2.47 -1.15 -8.12
CA ALA A 88 2.78 0.24 -8.42
C ALA A 88 1.48 1.06 -8.49
N PRO A 89 1.05 1.68 -7.38
CA PRO A 89 -0.01 2.66 -7.39
C PRO A 89 0.42 3.90 -8.18
N PHE A 90 -0.49 4.47 -8.97
CA PHE A 90 -0.27 5.72 -9.67
C PHE A 90 -1.57 6.50 -9.87
N GLU A 91 -1.47 7.82 -10.01
CA GLU A 91 -2.61 8.67 -10.36
C GLU A 91 -2.63 8.96 -11.87
N LEU A 92 -3.80 8.81 -12.48
CA LEU A 92 -4.04 9.15 -13.88
C LEU A 92 -5.44 9.76 -14.03
N PHE A 93 -5.52 10.96 -14.59
CA PHE A 93 -6.78 11.72 -14.77
C PHE A 93 -7.64 11.83 -13.50
N GLY A 94 -6.99 12.10 -12.35
CA GLY A 94 -7.68 12.26 -11.06
C GLY A 94 -8.23 10.95 -10.47
N LYS A 95 -7.79 9.80 -10.97
CA LYS A 95 -8.13 8.47 -10.45
C LYS A 95 -6.86 7.74 -10.04
N CYS A 96 -6.96 6.94 -8.98
CA CYS A 96 -5.87 6.13 -8.49
C CYS A 96 -5.96 4.71 -9.07
N TYR A 97 -4.93 4.29 -9.78
CA TYR A 97 -4.77 2.99 -10.40
C TYR A 97 -3.65 2.20 -9.72
N LEU A 98 -3.65 0.88 -9.92
CA LEU A 98 -2.62 -0.03 -9.47
C LEU A 98 -2.18 -0.90 -10.64
N LEU A 99 -0.90 -0.81 -11.02
CA LEU A 99 -0.28 -1.81 -11.88
C LEU A 99 0.28 -2.93 -10.99
N SER A 100 -0.18 -4.15 -11.20
CA SER A 100 0.30 -5.36 -10.52
C SER A 100 1.01 -6.26 -11.51
N TYR A 101 2.15 -6.84 -11.13
CA TYR A 101 2.93 -7.74 -12.00
C TYR A 101 3.46 -8.97 -11.27
N GLN A 102 3.33 -10.13 -11.92
CA GLN A 102 3.88 -11.41 -11.49
C GLN A 102 5.12 -11.76 -12.33
N ALA A 103 6.30 -11.75 -11.73
CA ALA A 103 7.55 -12.04 -12.44
C ALA A 103 7.62 -13.48 -12.98
N GLU A 104 7.00 -14.43 -12.29
CA GLU A 104 7.03 -15.85 -12.67
C GLU A 104 6.23 -16.13 -13.95
N THR A 105 5.06 -15.52 -14.10
CA THR A 105 4.12 -15.78 -15.20
C THR A 105 4.18 -14.71 -16.29
N GLY A 106 4.73 -13.53 -15.99
CA GLY A 106 4.63 -12.36 -16.86
C GLY A 106 3.25 -11.70 -16.84
N THR A 107 2.34 -12.13 -15.97
CA THR A 107 0.99 -11.55 -15.86
C THR A 107 1.05 -10.14 -15.32
N ALA A 108 0.36 -9.21 -15.98
CA ALA A 108 0.10 -7.86 -15.50
C ALA A 108 -1.40 -7.61 -15.37
N GLU A 109 -1.78 -6.86 -14.34
CA GLU A 109 -3.16 -6.42 -14.11
C GLU A 109 -3.22 -4.93 -13.80
N LEU A 110 -4.31 -4.29 -14.25
CA LEU A 110 -4.61 -2.90 -13.91
C LEU A 110 -5.84 -2.85 -13.00
N GLY A 111 -5.59 -2.55 -11.73
CA GLY A 111 -6.61 -2.24 -10.74
C GLY A 111 -6.93 -0.76 -10.67
N ARG A 112 -8.10 -0.44 -10.12
CA ARG A 112 -8.48 0.93 -9.75
C ARG A 112 -8.95 0.98 -8.30
N PHE A 113 -8.31 1.85 -7.51
CA PHE A 113 -8.83 2.20 -6.20
C PHE A 113 -9.97 3.21 -6.36
N ASP A 114 -11.15 2.79 -5.97
CA ASP A 114 -12.35 3.58 -5.86
C ASP A 114 -12.52 4.03 -4.41
N PHE A 115 -12.04 5.22 -4.14
CA PHE A 115 -12.28 5.92 -2.88
C PHE A 115 -13.64 6.59 -2.97
N ALA A 116 -14.72 5.80 -2.95
CA ALA A 116 -16.06 6.35 -2.94
C ALA A 116 -16.23 7.19 -1.66
N ALA A 117 -16.70 8.42 -1.81
CA ALA A 117 -17.18 9.20 -0.68
C ALA A 117 -18.56 8.68 -0.31
N GLU A 118 -18.66 7.56 0.43
CA GLU A 118 -19.92 7.18 1.07
C GLU A 118 -19.75 6.12 2.18
N ALA A 119 -19.57 6.62 3.40
CA ALA A 119 -20.36 6.16 4.54
C ALA A 119 -21.04 7.41 5.12
N ALA A 120 -22.16 7.27 5.83
CA ALA A 120 -22.88 8.36 6.51
C ALA A 120 -22.01 9.21 7.48
N SER A 121 -20.74 8.86 7.65
CA SER A 121 -19.69 9.53 8.44
C SER A 121 -18.77 10.47 7.66
N GLY A 122 -18.96 10.64 6.33
CA GLY A 122 -18.17 11.56 5.51
C GLY A 122 -16.71 11.12 5.25
N ARG A 123 -16.36 9.86 5.53
CA ARG A 123 -15.03 9.30 5.23
C ARG A 123 -15.07 8.49 3.93
N PRO A 124 -14.08 8.63 3.04
CA PRO A 124 -13.97 7.77 1.87
C PRO A 124 -13.74 6.32 2.30
N VAL A 125 -14.51 5.39 1.74
CA VAL A 125 -14.28 3.94 1.89
C VAL A 125 -13.54 3.48 0.63
N PRO A 126 -12.25 3.13 0.71
CA PRO A 126 -11.55 2.58 -0.43
C PRO A 126 -12.14 1.22 -0.79
N SER A 127 -12.46 1.04 -2.07
CA SER A 127 -12.69 -0.26 -2.68
C SER A 127 -11.70 -0.43 -3.83
N MET A 128 -11.34 -1.68 -4.14
CA MET A 128 -10.50 -1.98 -5.29
C MET A 128 -11.35 -2.76 -6.29
N THR A 129 -11.48 -2.22 -7.50
CA THR A 129 -12.00 -2.99 -8.62
C THR A 129 -10.82 -3.34 -9.53
N ALA A 130 -10.51 -4.64 -9.63
CA ALA A 130 -9.57 -5.13 -10.64
C ALA A 130 -10.33 -5.35 -11.95
N LYS A 131 -9.83 -4.77 -13.05
CA LYS A 131 -10.20 -5.20 -14.40
C LYS A 131 -8.96 -5.82 -15.00
N GLY A 132 -8.94 -7.15 -15.08
CA GLY A 132 -7.87 -7.87 -15.75
C GLY A 132 -7.78 -7.40 -17.21
N ILE A 133 -6.65 -6.82 -17.58
CA ILE A 133 -6.18 -6.81 -18.96
C ILE A 133 -5.28 -8.03 -19.06
N TYR A 134 -5.84 -9.17 -19.45
CA TYR A 134 -5.06 -10.38 -19.73
C TYR A 134 -4.31 -10.20 -21.05
N GLU A 135 -3.35 -9.27 -21.11
CA GLU A 135 -2.40 -9.21 -22.21
C GLU A 135 -1.07 -9.72 -21.68
N THR A 136 -0.72 -10.95 -22.05
CA THR A 136 0.64 -11.43 -21.93
C THR A 136 1.49 -10.55 -22.83
N LEU A 137 2.24 -9.61 -22.26
CA LEU A 137 3.30 -8.91 -22.97
C LEU A 137 4.40 -9.95 -23.27
N LYS A 138 4.27 -10.64 -24.41
CA LYS A 138 5.30 -11.51 -24.98
C LYS A 138 6.10 -10.74 -26.03
#